data_AF-A0A662MYN5-F1
#
_entry.id   AF-A0A662MYN5-F1
#
_cell.length_a   1.000
_cell.length_b   1.000
_cell.length_c   1.000
_cell.angle_alpha   90.00
_cell.angle_beta   90.00
_cell.angle_gamma   90.00
#
_symmetry.space_group_name_H-M   'P 1'
#
loop_
_entity.id
_entity.type
_entity.pdbx_description
1 polymer ?
#
loop_
_entity_poly.entity_id
_entity_poly.type
_entity_poly.pdbx_seq_one_letter_code
_entity_poly.pdbx_strand_id
1 'polypeptide(L)'
;RRLIRNIGNFVGNETRFAVYFINRETLGERPSEILGLFEEIATSVFRWELYKDVYKLSVVKSPNPNILGSEISFPVKDLFKLMELSLD
;
A
#
# COMPACT_ATOMS: atom_id res chain seq x y z
N ARG A 1 -13.90 10.85 9.40
CA ARG A 1 -13.92 11.52 8.07
C ARG A 1 -12.98 12.73 7.93
N ARG A 2 -12.64 13.48 9.00
CA ARG A 2 -11.68 14.62 8.93
C ARG A 2 -10.31 14.23 8.33
N LEU A 3 -9.78 13.06 8.70
CA LEU A 3 -8.48 12.57 8.21
C LEU A 3 -8.46 12.41 6.68
N ILE A 4 -9.43 11.68 6.11
CA ILE A 4 -9.59 11.47 4.66
C ILE A 4 -9.61 12.82 3.92
N ARG A 5 -10.39 13.79 4.40
CA ARG A 5 -10.48 15.12 3.79
C ARG A 5 -9.15 15.86 3.82
N ASN A 6 -8.43 15.81 4.95
CA ASN A 6 -7.12 16.45 5.07
C ASN A 6 -6.11 15.85 4.08
N ILE A 7 -6.11 14.52 3.91
CA ILE A 7 -5.24 13.84 2.96
C ILE A 7 -5.67 14.16 1.52
N GLY A 8 -6.96 14.16 1.24
CA GLY A 8 -7.54 14.48 -0.07
C GLY A 8 -7.12 15.86 -0.59
N ASN A 9 -7.01 16.86 0.29
CA ASN A 9 -6.52 18.20 -0.07
C ASN A 9 -5.10 18.22 -0.64
N PHE A 10 -4.33 17.15 -0.39
CA PHE A 10 -2.97 17.02 -0.86
C PHE A 10 -2.86 16.20 -2.16
N VAL A 11 -3.92 15.54 -2.62
CA VAL A 11 -3.87 14.77 -3.87
C VAL A 11 -3.61 15.72 -5.06
N GLY A 12 -2.70 15.32 -5.95
CA GLY A 12 -2.40 16.06 -7.19
C GLY A 12 -1.40 17.21 -7.08
N ASN A 13 -0.93 17.58 -5.88
CA ASN A 13 0.14 18.58 -5.80
C ASN A 13 1.52 17.95 -6.14
N GLU A 14 2.21 18.56 -7.08
CA GLU A 14 3.40 18.03 -7.74
C GLU A 14 4.70 18.25 -6.94
N THR A 15 4.65 19.01 -5.84
CA THR A 15 5.85 19.32 -5.04
C THR A 15 6.27 18.17 -4.13
N ARG A 16 5.54 17.05 -4.12
CA ARG A 16 5.80 15.88 -3.28
C ARG A 16 5.12 14.62 -3.78
N PHE A 17 5.68 13.50 -3.35
CA PHE A 17 5.08 12.17 -3.43
C PHE A 17 4.80 11.68 -2.00
N ALA A 18 3.52 11.53 -1.64
CA ALA A 18 3.11 11.12 -0.30
C ALA A 18 2.83 9.61 -0.23
N VAL A 19 3.41 8.93 0.76
CA VAL A 19 3.19 7.50 1.03
C VAL A 19 2.57 7.35 2.41
N TYR A 20 1.43 6.66 2.47
CA TYR A 20 0.72 6.40 3.73
C TYR A 20 0.73 4.91 4.00
N PHE A 21 1.34 4.51 5.13
CA PHE A 21 1.29 3.14 5.62
C PHE A 21 0.05 2.95 6.49
N ILE A 22 -0.83 2.03 6.10
CA ILE A 22 -2.09 1.76 6.79
C ILE A 22 -2.10 0.30 7.23
N ASN A 23 -2.15 0.06 8.54
CA ASN A 23 -2.41 -1.28 9.06
C ASN A 23 -3.92 -1.56 9.00
N ARG A 24 -4.32 -2.45 8.09
CA ARG A 24 -5.73 -2.79 7.85
C ARG A 24 -6.40 -3.46 9.06
N GLU A 25 -5.65 -4.21 9.85
CA GLU A 25 -6.15 -4.93 11.03
C GLU A 25 -6.51 -3.97 12.17
N THR A 26 -5.90 -2.78 12.20
CA THR A 26 -6.17 -1.76 13.22
C THR A 26 -7.40 -0.89 12.95
N LEU A 27 -8.08 -1.06 11.82
CA LEU A 27 -9.19 -0.19 11.41
C LEU A 27 -10.53 -0.45 12.15
N GLY A 28 -10.55 -1.38 13.12
CA GLY A 28 -11.67 -1.58 14.04
C GLY A 28 -12.92 -2.19 13.38
N GLU A 29 -14.12 -1.81 13.85
CA GLU A 29 -15.40 -2.45 13.53
C GLU A 29 -15.91 -2.21 12.08
N ARG A 30 -15.40 -1.18 11.39
CA ARG A 30 -15.80 -0.86 9.99
C ARG A 30 -14.60 -0.66 9.09
N PRO A 31 -13.76 -1.69 8.92
CA PRO A 31 -12.50 -1.56 8.18
C PRO A 31 -12.77 -1.27 6.71
N SER A 32 -13.83 -1.84 6.12
CA SER A 32 -14.18 -1.68 4.71
C SER A 32 -14.60 -0.26 4.34
N GLU A 33 -15.39 0.43 5.18
CA GLU A 33 -15.85 1.80 4.90
C GLU A 33 -14.67 2.78 4.88
N ILE A 34 -13.80 2.72 5.89
CA ILE A 34 -12.66 3.63 6.00
C ILE A 34 -11.60 3.30 4.95
N LEU A 35 -11.28 2.03 4.76
CA LEU A 35 -10.31 1.60 3.76
C LEU A 35 -10.77 1.99 2.35
N GLY A 36 -12.05 1.79 2.03
CA GLY A 36 -12.61 2.19 0.74
C GLY A 36 -12.42 3.68 0.45
N LEU A 37 -12.64 4.55 1.45
CA LEU A 37 -12.39 5.99 1.31
C LEU A 37 -10.91 6.32 1.07
N PHE A 38 -9.98 5.61 1.72
CA PHE A 38 -8.54 5.79 1.46
C PHE A 38 -8.16 5.35 0.04
N GLU A 39 -8.64 4.18 -0.37
CA GLU A 39 -8.41 3.64 -1.72
C GLU A 39 -9.03 4.54 -2.81
N GLU A 40 -10.16 5.18 -2.53
CA GLU A 40 -10.82 6.13 -3.42
C GLU A 40 -9.97 7.39 -3.66
N ILE A 41 -9.47 8.03 -2.60
CA ILE A 41 -8.71 9.28 -2.73
C ILE A 41 -7.26 9.08 -3.19
N ALA A 42 -6.68 7.90 -2.97
CA ALA A 42 -5.30 7.62 -3.33
C ALA A 42 -5.14 7.52 -4.86
N THR A 43 -4.01 7.99 -5.41
CA THR A 43 -3.70 7.79 -6.83
C THR A 43 -3.21 6.36 -7.10
N SER A 44 -2.46 5.80 -6.16
CA SER A 44 -1.95 4.42 -6.21
C SER A 44 -2.17 3.71 -4.88
N VAL A 45 -2.49 2.43 -4.93
CA VAL A 45 -2.69 1.57 -3.75
C VAL A 45 -1.88 0.30 -3.95
N PHE A 46 -0.92 0.09 -3.05
CA PHE A 46 -0.14 -1.12 -2.94
C PHE A 46 -0.58 -1.87 -1.70
N ARG A 47 -0.77 -3.18 -1.84
CA ARG A 47 -1.19 -4.04 -0.74
C ARG A 47 -0.09 -5.03 -0.43
N TRP A 48 0.35 -5.01 0.83
CA TRP A 48 1.27 -5.98 1.40
C TRP A 48 0.51 -6.96 2.27
N GLU A 49 0.69 -8.24 1.99
CA GLU A 49 0.09 -9.34 2.73
C GLU A 49 1.19 -10.35 3.06
N LEU A 50 1.12 -10.91 4.27
CA LEU A 50 1.98 -12.01 4.69
C LEU A 50 1.08 -13.21 5.00
N TYR A 51 1.32 -14.32 4.32
CA TYR A 51 0.58 -15.56 4.57
C TYR A 51 1.54 -16.76 4.60
N LYS A 52 1.57 -17.49 5.73
CA LYS A 52 2.38 -18.72 5.92
C LYS A 52 3.82 -18.61 5.35
N ASP A 53 4.51 -17.50 5.62
CA ASP A 53 5.89 -17.22 5.17
C ASP A 53 6.08 -16.76 3.71
N VAL A 54 5.01 -16.35 3.03
CA VAL A 54 5.09 -15.69 1.72
C VAL A 54 4.61 -14.26 1.84
N TYR A 55 5.49 -13.32 1.50
CA TYR A 55 5.10 -11.93 1.26
C TYR A 55 4.49 -11.83 -0.12
N LYS A 56 3.34 -11.17 -0.20
CA LYS A 56 2.66 -10.80 -1.42
C LYS A 56 2.55 -9.29 -1.48
N LEU A 57 3.08 -8.70 -2.54
CA LEU A 57 2.87 -7.30 -2.91
C LEU A 57 1.98 -7.27 -4.15
N SER A 58 0.84 -6.59 -4.07
CA SER A 58 -0.09 -6.41 -5.19
C SER A 58 -0.38 -4.93 -5.45
N VAL A 59 -0.57 -4.59 -6.73
CA VAL A 59 -0.98 -3.25 -7.17
C VAL A 59 -2.50 -3.23 -7.34
N VAL A 60 -3.20 -2.71 -6.34
CA VAL A 60 -4.68 -2.64 -6.31
C VAL A 60 -5.21 -1.47 -7.14
N LYS A 61 -4.47 -0.35 -7.15
CA LYS A 61 -4.81 0.86 -7.91
C LYS A 61 -3.53 1.53 -8.39
N SER A 62 -3.55 2.05 -9.62
CA SER A 62 -2.41 2.75 -10.22
C SER A 62 -2.90 3.60 -11.39
N PRO A 63 -2.33 4.81 -11.61
CA PRO A 63 -2.54 5.57 -12.84
C PRO A 63 -1.78 4.97 -14.03
N ASN A 64 -0.75 4.14 -13.78
CA ASN A 64 -0.01 3.42 -14.80
C ASN A 64 -0.70 2.05 -15.07
N PRO A 65 -1.31 1.84 -16.24
CA PRO A 65 -2.05 0.63 -16.55
C PRO A 65 -1.14 -0.60 -16.70
N ASN A 66 0.14 -0.43 -17.02
CA ASN A 66 1.08 -1.54 -17.25
C ASN A 66 1.38 -2.35 -15.98
N ILE A 67 1.16 -1.75 -14.81
CA ILE A 67 1.41 -2.39 -13.50
C ILE A 67 0.13 -2.68 -12.74
N LEU A 68 -1.02 -2.21 -13.21
CA LEU A 68 -2.30 -2.38 -12.50
C LEU A 68 -2.64 -3.87 -12.41
N GLY A 69 -2.95 -4.35 -11.21
CA GLY A 69 -3.25 -5.76 -10.96
C GLY A 69 -2.02 -6.67 -10.96
N SER A 70 -0.82 -6.14 -11.17
CA SER A 70 0.41 -6.93 -11.05
C SER A 70 0.64 -7.36 -9.61
N GLU A 71 1.23 -8.53 -9.45
CA GLU A 71 1.51 -9.14 -8.16
C GLU A 71 2.92 -9.72 -8.16
N ILE A 72 3.66 -9.51 -7.08
CA ILE A 72 4.95 -10.13 -6.82
C ILE A 72 4.80 -10.87 -5.49
N SER A 73 5.24 -12.13 -5.47
CA SER A 73 5.26 -12.94 -4.25
C SER A 73 6.64 -13.54 -4.06
N PHE A 74 7.14 -13.50 -2.82
CA PHE A 74 8.42 -14.10 -2.47
C PHE A 74 8.38 -14.68 -1.06
N PRO A 75 9.12 -15.77 -0.81
CA PRO A 75 9.33 -16.27 0.54
C PRO A 75 9.97 -15.23 1.45
N VAL A 76 9.54 -15.16 2.71
CA VAL A 76 10.11 -14.27 3.75
C VAL A 76 11.64 -14.42 3.86
N LYS A 77 12.15 -15.64 3.75
CA LYS A 77 13.60 -15.94 3.78
C LYS A 77 14.40 -15.21 2.70
N ASP A 78 13.78 -14.93 1.55
CA ASP A 78 14.47 -14.28 0.43
C ASP A 78 14.50 -12.76 0.62
N LEU A 79 13.55 -12.19 1.38
CA LEU A 79 13.58 -10.79 1.80
C LEU A 79 14.75 -10.50 2.75
N PHE A 80 14.96 -11.36 3.76
CA PHE A 80 16.05 -11.17 4.71
C PHE A 80 17.42 -11.19 4.02
N LYS A 81 17.60 -12.10 3.05
CA LYS A 81 18.82 -12.12 2.21
C LYS A 81 19.01 -10.83 1.42
N LEU A 82 17.95 -10.28 0.83
CA LEU A 82 17.99 -9.01 0.11
C LEU A 82 18.37 -7.84 1.02
N MET A 83 17.89 -7.83 2.27
CA MET A 83 18.23 -6.79 3.25
C MET A 83 19.67 -6.91 3.75
N GLU A 84 20.16 -8.13 4.00
CA GLU A 84 21.56 -8.38 4.38
C GLU A 84 22.53 -7.91 3.30
N LEU A 85 22.23 -8.19 2.03
CA LEU A 85 23.04 -7.73 0.88
C LEU A 85 23.02 -6.21 0.66
N SER A 86 22.08 -5.48 1.26
CA SER A 86 21.96 -4.02 1.13
C SER A 86 22.67 -3.25 2.24
N LEU A 87 23.20 -3.96 3.24
CA LEU A 87 23.91 -3.41 4.40
C LEU A 87 25.44 -3.53 4.28
N ASP A 88 25.93 -4.11 3.19
CA ASP A 88 27.33 -4.11 2.74
C ASP A 88 27.57 -3.03 1.66
#